data_AF-A0A2N2ZAN2-F1
#
_entry.id   AF-A0A2N2ZAN2-F1
#
_cell.length_a   1.000
_cell.length_b   1.000
_cell.length_c   1.000
_cell.angle_alpha   90.00
_cell.angle_beta   90.00
_cell.angle_gamma   90.00
#
_symmetry.space_group_name_H-M   'P 1'
#
loop_
_entity.id
_entity.type
_entity.pdbx_description
1 polymer ?
#
loop_
_entity_poly.entity_id
_entity_poly.type
_entity_poly.pdbx_seq_one_letter_code
_entity_poly.pdbx_strand_id
1 'polypeptide(L)'
;LGEKLSDDSIVNQWDGYTLSPNFSVNESLNALKEHMRSSKSDLISAKTRMIIVPGYSFKVVDVLITNFHQPRSTLLLLVAAFIGDDWKDLYQYALDNAYRFLSYGDSSILFRKE
;
A
#
# COMPACT_ATOMS: atom_id res chain seq x y z
N LEU A 1 -20.89 -17.93 6.46
CA LEU A 1 -19.55 -18.37 6.00
C LEU A 1 -19.38 -17.77 4.62
N GLY A 2 -18.66 -16.65 4.51
CA GLY A 2 -18.58 -15.87 3.27
C GLY A 2 -18.01 -16.71 2.12
N GLU A 3 -18.59 -16.56 0.93
CA GLU A 3 -18.08 -17.21 -0.27
C GLU A 3 -16.64 -16.74 -0.52
N LYS A 4 -15.74 -17.71 -0.65
CA LYS A 4 -14.35 -17.46 -1.03
C LYS A 4 -14.37 -17.09 -2.52
N LEU A 5 -13.91 -15.88 -2.85
CA LEU A 5 -13.66 -15.53 -4.25
C LEU A 5 -12.75 -16.63 -4.88
N SER A 6 -12.97 -16.97 -6.15
CA SER A 6 -12.21 -18.02 -6.87
C SER A 6 -10.69 -17.77 -6.81
N ASP A 7 -9.86 -18.73 -7.26
CA ASP A 7 -8.39 -18.54 -7.36
C ASP A 7 -7.98 -17.33 -8.23
N ASP A 8 -8.92 -16.72 -8.98
CA ASP A 8 -8.79 -15.44 -9.67
C ASP A 8 -8.76 -14.20 -8.74
N SER A 9 -8.87 -14.39 -7.41
CA SER A 9 -8.89 -13.32 -6.40
C SER A 9 -7.53 -12.97 -5.80
N ILE A 10 -6.46 -13.38 -6.48
CA ILE A 10 -5.08 -13.05 -6.12
C ILE A 10 -4.64 -11.83 -6.93
N VAL A 11 -4.38 -10.72 -6.25
CA VAL A 11 -3.64 -9.59 -6.83
C VAL A 11 -2.16 -9.98 -6.91
N ASN A 12 -1.62 -10.11 -8.11
CA ASN A 12 -0.24 -10.50 -8.34
C ASN A 12 0.72 -9.34 -8.07
N GLN A 13 2.01 -9.67 -8.02
CA GLN A 13 3.07 -8.77 -7.59
C GLN A 13 3.10 -7.45 -8.36
N TRP A 14 2.90 -7.50 -9.68
CA TRP A 14 3.08 -6.37 -10.59
C TRP A 14 1.77 -5.83 -11.17
N ASP A 15 0.62 -6.37 -10.74
CA ASP A 15 -0.69 -6.01 -11.28
C ASP A 15 -1.01 -4.51 -11.13
N GLY A 16 -0.41 -3.84 -10.13
CA GLY A 16 -0.54 -2.39 -9.95
C GLY A 16 0.10 -1.54 -11.03
N TYR A 17 0.98 -2.13 -11.85
CA TYR A 17 1.75 -1.45 -12.89
C TYR A 17 1.38 -1.94 -14.29
N THR A 18 1.04 -3.22 -14.42
CA THR A 18 0.75 -3.86 -15.71
C THR A 18 -0.70 -3.74 -16.11
N LEU A 19 -1.62 -3.83 -15.13
CA LEU A 19 -3.00 -3.52 -15.38
C LEU A 19 -3.09 -2.02 -15.57
N SER A 20 -3.72 -1.58 -16.66
CA SER A 20 -4.08 -0.19 -16.90
C SER A 20 -5.56 -0.03 -16.55
N PRO A 21 -5.94 0.16 -15.27
CA PRO A 21 -7.33 0.17 -14.90
C PRO A 21 -7.84 1.57 -15.23
N ASN A 22 -8.67 1.70 -16.26
CA ASN A 22 -9.37 2.94 -16.57
C ASN A 22 -10.59 3.15 -15.65
N PHE A 23 -10.44 2.82 -14.37
CA PHE A 23 -11.49 2.92 -13.37
C PHE A 23 -11.06 3.88 -12.26
N SER A 24 -11.95 4.81 -11.95
CA SER A 24 -11.86 5.65 -10.76
C SER A 24 -11.99 4.81 -9.48
N VAL A 25 -11.59 5.41 -8.35
CA VAL A 25 -11.81 4.82 -7.02
C VAL A 25 -13.30 4.55 -6.79
N ASN A 26 -14.18 5.48 -7.19
CA ASN A 26 -15.63 5.32 -7.03
C ASN A 26 -16.18 4.15 -7.84
N GLU A 27 -15.77 4.00 -9.10
CA GLU A 27 -16.19 2.84 -9.92
C GLU A 27 -15.70 1.53 -9.31
N SER A 28 -14.46 1.49 -8.82
CA SER A 28 -13.89 0.32 -8.16
C SER A 28 -14.66 -0.06 -6.89
N LEU A 29 -14.98 0.92 -6.03
CA LEU A 29 -15.75 0.69 -4.81
C LEU A 29 -17.20 0.28 -5.09
N ASN A 30 -17.82 0.87 -6.11
CA ASN A 30 -19.17 0.48 -6.55
C ASN A 30 -19.21 -0.95 -7.08
N ALA A 31 -18.20 -1.38 -7.84
CA ALA A 31 -18.09 -2.76 -8.30
C ALA A 31 -17.99 -3.75 -7.13
N LEU A 32 -17.20 -3.44 -6.10
CA LEU A 32 -17.11 -4.24 -4.87
C LEU A 32 -18.46 -4.30 -4.14
N LYS A 33 -19.17 -3.18 -4.04
CA LYS A 33 -20.50 -3.09 -3.41
C LYS A 33 -21.55 -3.94 -4.14
N GLU A 34 -21.57 -3.89 -5.46
CA GLU A 34 -22.49 -4.71 -6.26
C GLU A 34 -22.14 -6.20 -6.15
N HIS A 35 -20.86 -6.55 -6.08
CA HIS A 35 -20.44 -7.92 -5.81
C HIS A 35 -20.90 -8.45 -4.44
N MET A 36 -20.80 -7.63 -3.38
CA MET A 36 -21.32 -7.98 -2.06
C MET A 36 -22.84 -8.21 -2.06
N ARG A 37 -23.58 -7.37 -2.79
CA ARG A 37 -25.04 -7.49 -2.93
C ARG A 37 -25.44 -8.77 -3.65
N SER A 38 -24.77 -9.09 -4.76
CA SER A 38 -25.09 -10.27 -5.56
C SER A 38 -24.73 -11.58 -4.86
N SER A 39 -23.61 -11.61 -4.13
CA SER A 39 -23.16 -12.74 -3.31
C SER A 39 -23.91 -12.87 -1.97
N LYS A 40 -24.77 -11.90 -1.61
CA LYS A 40 -25.42 -11.80 -0.30
C LYS A 40 -24.42 -11.93 0.87
N SER A 41 -23.23 -11.36 0.68
CA SER A 41 -22.13 -11.40 1.63
C SER A 41 -21.78 -9.98 2.08
N ASP A 42 -21.58 -9.81 3.38
CA ASP A 42 -21.00 -8.61 3.97
C ASP A 42 -19.46 -8.67 4.06
N LEU A 43 -18.86 -9.78 3.59
CA LEU A 43 -17.44 -10.03 3.59
C LEU A 43 -16.89 -10.17 2.18
N ILE A 44 -15.78 -9.46 1.92
CA ILE A 44 -14.90 -9.66 0.76
C ILE A 44 -13.58 -10.23 1.28
N SER A 45 -13.14 -11.35 0.71
CA SER A 45 -11.85 -11.97 1.03
C SER A 45 -11.02 -12.15 -0.23
N ALA A 46 -9.87 -11.49 -0.28
CA ALA A 46 -8.91 -11.57 -1.38
C ALA A 46 -7.48 -11.78 -0.84
N LYS A 47 -6.56 -12.16 -1.72
CA LYS A 47 -5.13 -12.27 -1.40
C LYS A 47 -4.34 -11.31 -2.27
N THR A 48 -3.22 -10.82 -1.74
CA THR A 48 -2.31 -9.98 -2.52
C THR A 48 -0.87 -10.43 -2.33
N ARG A 49 -0.12 -10.42 -3.43
CA ARG A 49 1.34 -10.52 -3.47
C ARG A 49 1.97 -9.22 -3.97
N MET A 50 1.17 -8.16 -4.08
CA MET A 50 1.54 -6.88 -4.66
C MET A 50 2.76 -6.30 -3.97
N ILE A 51 3.69 -5.79 -4.77
CA ILE A 51 4.79 -4.97 -4.30
C ILE A 51 4.53 -3.51 -4.66
N ILE A 52 4.92 -2.61 -3.76
CA ILE A 52 4.88 -1.17 -3.99
C ILE A 52 6.33 -0.68 -3.97
N VAL A 53 6.76 -0.14 -5.09
CA VAL A 53 8.10 0.41 -5.34
C VAL A 53 7.98 1.79 -5.99
N PRO A 54 9.07 2.60 -6.00
CA PRO A 54 9.06 3.92 -6.62
C PRO A 54 8.47 3.91 -8.04
N GLY A 55 7.62 4.90 -8.33
CA GLY A 55 6.81 4.97 -9.55
C GLY A 55 5.38 4.42 -9.41
N TYR A 56 4.99 3.91 -8.24
CA TYR A 56 3.60 3.53 -7.97
C TYR A 56 2.70 4.75 -7.80
N SER A 57 1.53 4.74 -8.46
CA SER A 57 0.51 5.77 -8.26
C SER A 57 -0.49 5.34 -7.18
N PHE A 58 -0.40 5.97 -6.00
CA PHE A 58 -1.33 5.72 -4.90
C PHE A 58 -2.71 6.31 -5.22
N LYS A 59 -3.76 5.48 -5.10
CA LYS A 59 -5.12 5.86 -5.48
C LYS A 59 -6.01 6.33 -4.33
N VAL A 60 -5.78 5.81 -3.12
CA VAL A 60 -6.66 6.01 -1.95
C VAL A 60 -5.92 6.58 -0.73
N VAL A 61 -4.65 6.23 -0.56
CA VAL A 61 -3.89 6.60 0.65
C VAL A 61 -3.23 7.96 0.44
N ASP A 62 -3.61 8.93 1.29
CA ASP A 62 -3.03 10.29 1.28
C ASP A 62 -1.98 10.49 2.39
N VAL A 63 -2.09 9.75 3.50
CA VAL A 63 -1.18 9.82 4.65
C VAL A 63 -0.78 8.41 5.08
N LEU A 64 0.51 8.22 5.35
CA LEU A 64 1.07 6.96 5.83
C LEU A 64 1.73 7.17 7.20
N ILE A 65 1.25 6.45 8.21
CA ILE A 65 1.94 6.36 9.51
C ILE A 65 2.68 5.03 9.54
N THR A 66 4.00 5.06 9.73
CA THR A 66 4.82 3.85 9.68
C THR A 66 6.12 3.97 10.49
N ASN A 67 6.67 2.85 10.94
CA ASN A 67 7.97 2.78 11.62
C ASN A 67 9.14 3.10 10.68
N PHE A 68 10.32 3.33 11.26
CA PHE A 68 11.58 3.37 10.50
C PHE A 68 12.08 1.94 10.20
N HIS A 69 12.09 1.58 8.93
CA HIS A 69 12.44 0.25 8.44
C HIS A 69 13.95 0.07 8.17
N GLN A 70 14.44 -1.17 8.14
CA GLN A 70 15.84 -1.42 7.78
C GLN A 70 16.17 -1.01 6.33
N PRO A 71 17.42 -0.57 6.06
CA PRO A 71 17.94 -0.45 4.71
C PRO A 71 17.79 -1.76 3.91
N ARG A 72 17.43 -1.64 2.63
CA ARG A 72 17.20 -2.78 1.70
C ARG A 72 15.98 -3.66 2.05
N SER A 73 15.00 -3.15 2.78
CA SER A 73 13.72 -3.82 3.01
C SER A 73 12.68 -3.44 1.95
N THR A 74 11.69 -4.30 1.71
CA THR A 74 10.54 -3.96 0.84
C THR A 74 9.67 -2.85 1.43
N LEU A 75 9.62 -2.71 2.76
CA LEU A 75 8.93 -1.60 3.42
C LEU A 75 9.61 -0.26 3.17
N LEU A 76 10.95 -0.23 3.04
CA LEU A 76 11.65 0.97 2.61
C LEU A 76 11.28 1.36 1.18
N LEU A 77 11.03 0.38 0.28
CA LEU A 77 10.54 0.66 -1.07
C LEU A 77 9.15 1.29 -1.07
N LEU A 78 8.25 0.86 -0.16
CA LEU A 78 6.95 1.50 0.05
C LEU A 78 7.10 2.95 0.50
N VAL A 79 7.98 3.22 1.47
CA VAL A 79 8.26 4.60 1.92
C VAL A 79 8.82 5.44 0.76
N ALA A 80 9.81 4.94 0.04
CA ALA A 80 10.40 5.61 -1.12
C ALA A 80 9.37 5.86 -2.24
N ALA A 81 8.42 4.96 -2.44
CA ALA A 81 7.32 5.17 -3.38
C ALA A 81 6.37 6.27 -2.91
N PHE A 82 6.14 6.39 -1.61
CA PHE A 82 5.12 7.28 -1.03
C PHE A 82 5.58 8.75 -0.94
N ILE A 83 6.86 8.99 -0.66
CA ILE A 83 7.43 10.34 -0.49
C ILE A 83 8.51 10.71 -1.51
N GLY A 84 8.76 9.86 -2.51
CA GLY A 84 9.83 10.07 -3.49
C GLY A 84 11.20 10.11 -2.83
N ASP A 85 12.14 10.89 -3.38
CA ASP A 85 13.54 10.96 -2.91
C ASP A 85 13.72 11.45 -1.46
N ASP A 86 12.70 12.08 -0.86
CA ASP A 86 12.73 12.64 0.50
C ASP A 86 12.95 11.56 1.58
N TRP A 87 12.77 10.28 1.24
CA TRP A 87 13.04 9.18 2.17
C TRP A 87 14.50 9.16 2.64
N LYS A 88 15.45 9.60 1.82
CA LYS A 88 16.88 9.62 2.19
C LYS A 88 17.12 10.63 3.31
N ASP A 89 16.59 11.84 3.16
CA ASP A 89 16.74 12.92 4.12
C ASP A 89 16.01 12.61 5.42
N LEU A 90 14.80 12.04 5.34
CA LEU A 90 14.05 11.54 6.49
C LEU A 90 14.87 10.52 7.31
N TYR A 91 15.49 9.56 6.63
CA TYR A 91 16.26 8.51 7.28
C TYR A 91 17.58 9.01 7.85
N GLN A 92 18.25 9.92 7.14
CA GLN A 92 19.45 10.57 7.64
C GLN A 92 19.15 11.36 8.91
N TYR A 93 18.07 12.15 8.92
CA TYR A 93 17.62 12.87 10.10
C TYR A 93 17.34 11.93 11.29
N ALA A 94 16.64 10.81 11.05
CA ALA A 94 16.35 9.84 12.09
C ALA A 94 17.63 9.22 12.70
N LEU A 95 18.63 8.91 11.86
CA LEU A 95 19.92 8.39 12.31
C LEU A 95 20.70 9.44 13.13
N ASP A 96 20.76 10.68 12.65
CA ASP A 96 21.49 11.78 13.32
C ASP A 96 20.88 12.15 14.68
N ASN A 97 19.58 11.91 14.85
CA ASN A 97 18.84 12.19 16.08
C ASN A 97 18.57 10.94 16.94
N ALA A 98 19.29 9.83 16.68
CA ALA A 98 19.21 8.59 17.46
C ALA A 98 17.78 8.02 17.62
N TYR A 99 16.96 8.14 16.58
CA TYR A 99 15.65 7.49 16.54
C TYR A 99 15.83 5.97 16.62
N ARG A 100 14.88 5.31 17.28
CA ARG A 100 14.83 3.85 17.38
C ARG A 100 14.17 3.31 16.12
N PHE A 101 14.81 2.34 15.48
CA PHE A 101 14.30 1.70 14.25
C PHE A 101 13.54 0.40 14.59
N LEU A 102 12.91 -0.19 13.57
CA LEU A 102 12.20 -1.48 13.62
C LEU A 102 10.86 -1.44 14.38
N SER A 103 10.28 -2.62 14.61
CA SER A 103 8.90 -2.81 15.05
C SER A 103 8.53 -2.14 16.37
N TYR A 104 9.50 -1.93 17.26
CA TYR A 104 9.31 -1.27 18.56
C TYR A 104 10.01 0.09 18.63
N GLY A 105 10.43 0.59 17.48
CA GLY A 105 11.06 1.89 17.33
C GLY A 105 10.06 3.02 17.22
N ASP A 106 10.57 4.17 16.84
CA ASP A 106 9.80 5.37 16.58
C ASP A 106 9.07 5.26 15.23
N SER A 107 8.13 6.18 15.01
CA SER A 107 7.28 6.22 13.81
C SER A 107 7.41 7.56 13.11
N SER A 108 6.99 7.57 11.84
CA SER A 108 6.90 8.73 10.98
C SER A 108 5.46 8.93 10.53
N ILE A 109 5.07 10.19 10.33
CA ILE A 109 3.83 10.57 9.64
C ILE A 109 4.26 11.16 8.31
N LEU A 110 3.87 10.51 7.22
CA LEU A 110 4.26 10.86 5.87
C LEU A 110 3.02 11.31 5.10
N PHE A 111 3.17 12.38 4.33
CA PHE A 111 2.15 12.87 3.41
C PHE A 111 2.56 12.49 1.99
N ARG A 112 1.63 11.96 1.20
CA ARG A 112 1.92 11.53 -0.18
C ARG A 112 2.49 12.69 -0.97
N LYS A 113 3.62 12.48 -1.62
CA LYS A 113 4.17 13.42 -2.60
C LYS A 113 3.49 13.18 -3.95
N GLU A 114 2.99 14.25 -4.56
CA GLU A 114 2.37 14.20 -5.90
C GLU A 114 3.40 13.85 -6.99
#